data_AF-A0A060CRT6-F1
#
_entry.id   AF-A0A060CRT6-F1
#
_cell.length_a   1.000
_cell.length_b   1.000
_cell.length_c   1.000
_cell.angle_alpha   90.00
_cell.angle_beta   90.00
_cell.angle_gamma   90.00
#
_symmetry.space_group_name_H-M   'P 1'
#
loop_
_entity.id
_entity.type
_entity.pdbx_description
1 polymer ?
#
loop_
_entity_poly.entity_id
_entity_poly.type
_entity_poly.pdbx_seq_one_letter_code
_entity_poly.pdbx_strand_id
1 'polypeptide(L)'
;MIPALAQAQKLNEEQTQQLRDIVAWRLMGNDVTEEQASWRDDAIMRSQSTTLVERRVRMALGLGDRRGLNTWLARLPMEAKEKDEWRYW
;
A
#
# COMPACT_ATOMS: atom_id res chain seq x y z
N MET A 1 -16.43 5.66 -5.57
CA MET A 1 -17.06 4.32 -5.50
C MET A 1 -17.00 3.71 -4.09
N ILE A 2 -15.81 3.54 -3.48
CA ILE A 2 -15.68 2.99 -2.11
C ILE A 2 -16.48 3.75 -1.04
N PRO A 3 -16.53 5.10 -1.02
CA PRO A 3 -17.33 5.82 -0.02
C PRO A 3 -18.83 5.47 -0.08
N ALA A 4 -19.40 5.34 -1.28
CA ALA A 4 -20.78 4.96 -1.47
C ALA A 4 -21.05 3.51 -1.02
N LEU A 5 -20.12 2.59 -1.30
CA LEU A 5 -20.23 1.19 -0.85
C LEU A 5 -20.11 1.09 0.68
N ALA A 6 -19.17 1.80 1.29
CA ALA A 6 -18.99 1.83 2.74
C ALA A 6 -20.26 2.37 3.44
N GLN A 7 -20.86 3.42 2.89
CA GLN A 7 -22.12 3.96 3.39
C GLN A 7 -23.28 2.96 3.23
N ALA A 8 -23.42 2.35 2.05
CA ALA A 8 -24.49 1.38 1.78
C ALA A 8 -24.40 0.13 2.68
N GLN A 9 -23.18 -0.33 2.96
CA GLN A 9 -22.90 -1.50 3.80
C GLN A 9 -22.70 -1.14 5.28
N LYS A 10 -22.83 0.14 5.66
CA LYS A 10 -22.61 0.64 7.03
C LYS A 10 -21.27 0.20 7.62
N LEU A 11 -20.22 0.22 6.81
CA LEU A 11 -18.87 -0.16 7.24
C LEU A 11 -18.31 0.90 8.19
N ASN A 12 -17.62 0.45 9.23
CA ASN A 12 -16.81 1.34 10.07
C ASN A 12 -15.49 1.72 9.37
N GLU A 13 -14.69 2.58 9.99
CA GLU A 13 -13.42 3.06 9.41
C GLU A 13 -12.43 1.93 9.15
N GLU A 14 -12.32 0.97 10.07
CA GLU A 14 -11.43 -0.19 9.94
C GLU A 14 -11.84 -1.09 8.76
N GLN A 15 -13.12 -1.45 8.67
CA GLN A 15 -13.68 -2.23 7.57
C GLN A 15 -13.54 -1.51 6.22
N THR A 16 -13.71 -0.18 6.22
CA THR A 16 -13.48 0.64 5.03
C THR A 16 -12.02 0.60 4.61
N GLN A 17 -11.08 0.68 5.56
CA GLN A 17 -9.66 0.56 5.27
C GLN A 17 -9.27 -0.85 4.79
N GLN A 18 -9.84 -1.91 5.36
CA GLN A 18 -9.66 -3.28 4.87
C GLN A 18 -10.12 -3.43 3.42
N LEU A 19 -11.26 -2.83 3.04
CA LEU A 19 -11.72 -2.80 1.65
C LEU A 19 -10.74 -2.04 0.75
N ARG A 20 -10.20 -0.90 1.20
CA ARG A 20 -9.18 -0.15 0.47
C ARG A 20 -7.92 -0.99 0.26
N ASP A 21 -7.47 -1.70 1.29
CA ASP A 21 -6.30 -2.57 1.23
C ASP A 21 -6.50 -3.69 0.18
N ILE A 22 -7.68 -4.31 0.14
CA ILE A 22 -8.03 -5.33 -0.87
C ILE A 22 -7.93 -4.77 -2.29
N VAL A 23 -8.45 -3.57 -2.54
CA VAL A 23 -8.37 -2.94 -3.86
C VAL A 23 -6.93 -2.53 -4.18
N ALA A 24 -6.19 -1.98 -3.21
CA ALA A 24 -4.78 -1.62 -3.38
C ALA A 24 -3.91 -2.81 -3.78
N TRP A 25 -4.17 -4.01 -3.23
CA TRP A 25 -3.51 -5.25 -3.65
C TRP A 25 -3.70 -5.58 -5.13
N ARG A 26 -4.88 -5.27 -5.70
CA ARG A 26 -5.17 -5.50 -7.13
C ARG A 26 -4.47 -4.48 -8.03
N LEU A 27 -4.10 -3.31 -7.51
CA LEU A 27 -3.46 -2.22 -8.24
C LEU A 27 -1.92 -2.29 -8.20
N MET A 28 -1.36 -3.46 -7.91
CA MET A 28 0.10 -3.72 -7.90
C MET A 28 0.65 -4.17 -9.26
N GLY A 29 -0.20 -4.20 -10.30
CA GLY A 29 0.20 -4.51 -11.68
C GLY A 29 0.95 -3.35 -12.36
N ASN A 30 1.38 -3.58 -13.60
CA ASN A 30 2.05 -2.57 -14.42
C ASN A 30 1.08 -1.79 -15.33
N ASP A 31 -0.18 -2.19 -15.36
CA ASP A 31 -1.26 -1.71 -16.22
C ASP A 31 -2.21 -0.72 -15.51
N VAL A 32 -1.76 -0.12 -14.41
CA VAL A 32 -2.53 0.88 -13.66
C VAL A 32 -2.33 2.28 -14.20
N THR A 33 -3.42 3.04 -14.26
CA THR A 33 -3.37 4.47 -14.60
C THR A 33 -2.71 5.27 -13.48
N GLU A 34 -2.27 6.50 -13.79
CA GLU A 34 -1.69 7.40 -12.79
C GLU A 34 -2.68 7.71 -11.66
N GLU A 35 -3.97 7.88 -11.98
CA GLU A 35 -5.03 8.07 -10.99
C GLU A 35 -5.16 6.85 -10.05
N GLN A 36 -5.12 5.64 -10.61
CA GLN A 36 -5.16 4.40 -9.82
C GLN A 36 -3.91 4.24 -8.95
N ALA A 37 -2.73 4.60 -9.45
CA ALA A 37 -1.49 4.55 -8.70
C ALA A 37 -1.50 5.54 -7.52
N SER A 38 -1.98 6.77 -7.75
CA SER A 38 -2.15 7.79 -6.71
C SER A 38 -3.16 7.33 -5.65
N TRP A 39 -4.31 6.81 -6.08
CA TRP A 39 -5.32 6.27 -5.18
C TRP A 39 -4.81 5.09 -4.34
N ARG A 40 -4.08 4.16 -4.97
CA ARG A 40 -3.45 3.02 -4.27
C ARG A 40 -2.47 3.52 -3.21
N ASP A 41 -1.62 4.48 -3.56
CA ASP A 41 -0.60 4.98 -2.65
C ASP A 41 -1.24 5.72 -1.45
N ASP A 42 -2.32 6.51 -1.63
CA ASP A 42 -3.09 7.07 -0.51
C ASP A 42 -3.73 5.98 0.38
N ALA A 43 -4.28 4.93 -0.24
CA ALA A 43 -4.85 3.80 0.50
C ALA A 43 -3.79 3.09 1.38
N ILE A 44 -2.62 2.80 0.82
CA ILE A 44 -1.52 2.13 1.54
C ILE A 44 -0.95 3.03 2.63
N MET A 45 -0.87 4.35 2.43
CA MET A 45 -0.38 5.28 3.44
C MET A 45 -1.20 5.25 4.74
N ARG A 46 -2.47 4.88 4.66
CA ARG A 46 -3.40 4.75 5.80
C ARG A 46 -3.52 3.32 6.32
N SER A 47 -2.93 2.34 5.63
CA SER A 47 -3.00 0.94 6.00
C SER A 47 -2.10 0.62 7.19
N GLN A 48 -2.55 -0.31 8.03
CA GLN A 48 -1.75 -0.93 9.09
C GLN A 48 -1.15 -2.28 8.62
N SER A 49 -1.37 -2.68 7.36
CA SER A 49 -0.91 -3.95 6.82
C SER A 49 0.56 -3.89 6.42
N THR A 50 1.42 -4.46 7.26
CA THR A 50 2.86 -4.58 6.98
C THR A 50 3.13 -5.27 5.64
N THR A 51 2.40 -6.34 5.32
CA THR A 51 2.59 -7.11 4.08
C THR A 51 2.25 -6.28 2.84
N LEU A 52 1.25 -5.39 2.93
CA LEU A 52 0.89 -4.48 1.85
C LEU A 52 1.96 -3.41 1.62
N VAL A 53 2.50 -2.83 2.70
CA VAL A 53 3.61 -1.87 2.61
C VAL A 53 4.85 -2.55 2.03
N GLU A 54 5.22 -3.73 2.51
CA GLU A 54 6.32 -4.52 1.94
C GLU A 54 6.13 -4.82 0.45
N ARG A 55 4.91 -5.16 0.02
CA ARG A 55 4.62 -5.37 -1.42
C ARG A 55 4.88 -4.10 -2.22
N ARG A 56 4.49 -2.93 -1.69
CA ARG A 56 4.72 -1.63 -2.34
C ARG A 56 6.20 -1.24 -2.37
N VAL A 57 6.99 -1.62 -1.36
CA VAL A 57 8.45 -1.51 -1.38
C VAL A 57 9.04 -2.36 -2.50
N ARG A 58 8.63 -3.64 -2.61
CA ARG A 58 9.10 -4.52 -3.71
C ARG A 58 8.73 -3.99 -5.09
N MET A 59 7.56 -3.34 -5.22
CA MET A 59 7.18 -2.66 -6.46
C MET A 59 8.14 -1.52 -6.81
N ALA A 60 8.53 -0.70 -5.83
CA ALA A 60 9.51 0.37 -6.05
C ALA A 60 10.87 -0.19 -6.49
N LEU A 61 11.32 -1.28 -5.87
CA LEU A 61 12.54 -1.99 -6.28
C LEU A 61 12.44 -2.52 -7.72
N GLY A 62 11.33 -3.17 -8.07
CA GLY A 62 11.12 -3.73 -9.41
C GLY A 62 11.06 -2.68 -10.53
N LEU A 63 10.64 -1.46 -10.20
CA LEU A 63 10.58 -0.33 -11.14
C LEU A 63 11.85 0.56 -11.11
N GLY A 64 12.81 0.26 -10.23
CA GLY A 64 13.99 1.11 -10.03
C GLY A 64 13.67 2.50 -9.44
N ASP A 65 12.51 2.64 -8.80
CA ASP A 65 12.04 3.90 -8.19
C ASP A 65 12.71 4.12 -6.83
N ARG A 66 13.86 4.80 -6.84
CA ARG A 66 14.62 5.13 -5.63
C ARG A 66 13.86 6.04 -4.66
N ARG A 67 13.02 6.94 -5.16
CA ARG A 67 12.26 7.88 -4.31
C ARG A 67 11.10 7.15 -3.61
N GLY A 68 10.39 6.30 -4.35
CA GLY A 68 9.38 5.42 -3.80
C GLY A 68 9.98 4.45 -2.78
N LEU A 69 11.14 3.84 -3.09
CA LEU A 69 11.83 2.93 -2.17
C LEU A 69 12.03 3.55 -0.79
N ASN A 70 12.64 4.75 -0.75
CA ASN A 70 12.88 5.46 0.51
C ASN A 70 11.58 5.78 1.26
N THR A 71 10.57 6.28 0.53
CA THR A 71 9.24 6.59 1.10
C THR A 71 8.62 5.37 1.77
N TRP A 72 8.58 4.24 1.08
CA TRP A 72 7.87 3.05 1.55
C TRP A 72 8.65 2.25 2.59
N LEU A 73 9.99 2.21 2.50
CA LEU A 73 10.84 1.64 3.55
C LEU A 73 10.64 2.38 4.87
N ALA A 74 10.58 3.72 4.84
CA ALA A 74 10.37 4.52 6.04
C ALA A 74 9.06 4.18 6.75
N ARG A 75 8.02 3.73 6.01
CA ARG A 75 6.70 3.36 6.53
C ARG A 75 6.63 1.94 7.12
N LEU A 76 7.63 1.09 6.89
CA LEU A 76 7.64 -0.22 7.53
C LEU A 76 7.73 -0.08 9.07
N PRO A 77 6.99 -0.90 9.82
CA PRO A 77 7.15 -0.98 11.27
C PRO A 77 8.56 -1.47 11.61
N MET A 78 9.04 -1.15 12.82
CA MET A 78 10.42 -1.44 13.23
C MET A 78 10.73 -2.94 13.12
N GLU A 79 9.79 -3.78 13.54
CA GLU A 79 9.91 -5.23 13.53
C GLU A 79 10.08 -5.78 12.11
N ALA A 80 9.49 -5.11 11.10
CA ALA A 80 9.70 -5.48 9.71
C ALA A 80 11.08 -5.03 9.23
N LYS A 81 11.53 -3.82 9.58
CA LYS A 81 12.84 -3.29 9.16
C LYS A 81 14.03 -4.14 9.61
N GLU A 82 13.88 -4.92 10.67
CA GLU A 82 14.93 -5.84 11.15
C GLU A 82 15.17 -7.06 10.24
N LYS A 83 14.27 -7.34 9.29
CA LYS A 83 14.48 -8.42 8.30
C LYS A 83 15.68 -8.10 7.41
N ASP A 84 16.51 -9.11 7.13
CA ASP A 84 17.73 -8.95 6.33
C ASP A 84 17.48 -8.26 4.98
N GLU A 85 16.36 -8.58 4.32
CA GLU A 85 15.96 -7.95 3.06
C GLU A 85 15.78 -6.44 3.16
N TRP A 86 15.25 -5.93 4.28
CA TRP A 86 15.03 -4.49 4.49
C TRP A 86 16.20 -3.80 5.18
N ARG A 87 17.13 -4.55 5.77
CA ARG A 87 18.40 -4.00 6.27
C ARG A 87 19.41 -3.76 5.16
N TYR A 88 19.33 -4.55 4.09
CA TYR A 88 20.16 -4.38 2.90
C TYR A 88 19.77 -3.14 2.08
N TRP A 89 18.47 -2.87 1.96
CA TRP A 89 17.91 -1.77 1.16
C TRP A 89 17.67 -0.50 1.97
#